data_AF-A0A2W4ELY9-F1
#
_entry.id   AF-A0A2W4ELY9-F1
#
_cell.length_a   1.000
_cell.length_b   1.000
_cell.length_c   1.000
_cell.angle_alpha   90.00
_cell.angle_beta   90.00
_cell.angle_gamma   90.00
#
_symmetry.space_group_name_H-M   'P 1'
#
loop_
_entity.id
_entity.type
_entity.pdbx_description
1 polymer ?
#
loop_
_entity_poly.entity_id
_entity_poly.type
_entity_poly.pdbx_seq_one_letter_code
_entity_poly.pdbx_strand_id
1 'polypeptide(L)'
;MHNAYSIALAGLFTLSSAATGQTQMNKRPHFGLARHSPSGPYSMQTTKVSTGCFPAKLQAILSYIASQTRHDPMVTSGFRPHASRSGSLHRRCMAADIRVPGVSERAVVSAAQRAPGIGGIGTYCNGIIHVDIGPSRRWIHC
;
A
#
# COMPACT_ATOMS: atom_id res chain seq x y z
N MET A 1 51.31 56.85 40.67
CA MET A 1 49.97 56.37 41.09
C MET A 1 49.80 55.00 40.45
N HIS A 2 49.85 53.94 41.25
CA HIS A 2 49.63 52.56 40.81
C HIS A 2 48.16 52.38 40.36
N ASN A 3 47.92 51.60 39.31
CA ASN A 3 47.31 50.29 39.47
C ASN A 3 47.36 49.48 38.17
N ALA A 4 47.86 48.27 38.33
CA ALA A 4 48.02 47.23 37.32
C ALA A 4 46.72 46.46 37.11
N TYR A 5 46.55 45.87 35.92
CA TYR A 5 45.92 44.55 35.78
C TYR A 5 46.65 43.73 34.71
N SER A 6 47.28 42.65 35.18
CA SER A 6 47.73 41.46 34.44
C SER A 6 46.60 40.88 33.57
N ILE A 7 46.80 40.03 32.56
CA ILE A 7 47.45 38.71 32.57
C ILE A 7 47.76 38.34 31.11
N ALA A 8 48.94 37.75 30.89
CA ALA A 8 49.39 37.18 29.63
C ALA A 8 48.57 35.95 29.22
N LEU A 9 48.39 35.73 27.91
CA LEU A 9 48.49 34.37 27.36
C LEU A 9 48.91 34.42 25.88
N ALA A 10 50.06 33.83 25.60
CA ALA A 10 50.56 33.53 24.28
C ALA A 10 49.80 32.34 23.67
N GLY A 11 49.70 32.30 22.34
CA GLY A 11 49.16 31.15 21.63
C GLY A 11 48.94 31.41 20.14
N LEU A 12 50.04 31.57 19.39
CA LEU A 12 50.05 31.41 17.94
C LEU A 12 49.81 29.93 17.60
N PHE A 13 48.79 29.62 16.81
CA PHE A 13 48.82 28.44 15.95
C PHE A 13 48.20 28.76 14.58
N THR A 14 49.09 28.73 13.61
CA THR A 14 48.92 28.77 12.16
C THR A 14 48.07 27.62 11.64
N LEU A 15 47.36 27.81 10.52
CA LEU A 15 47.62 27.08 9.27
C LEU A 15 46.69 27.60 8.15
N SER A 16 47.29 28.27 7.17
CA SER A 16 46.69 28.51 5.85
C SER A 16 46.47 27.15 5.15
N SER A 17 45.23 26.86 4.78
CA SER A 17 44.93 25.72 3.91
C SER A 17 45.33 26.03 2.46
N ALA A 18 46.30 25.27 1.94
CA ALA A 18 46.48 25.05 0.52
C ALA A 18 45.63 23.84 0.11
N ALA A 19 44.85 23.93 -0.97
CA ALA A 19 44.51 22.80 -1.85
C ALA A 19 43.71 23.28 -3.07
N THR A 20 44.41 23.35 -4.21
CA THR A 20 44.01 22.81 -5.52
C THR A 20 42.52 22.72 -5.84
N GLY A 21 42.08 23.49 -6.83
CA GLY A 21 40.79 23.32 -7.50
C GLY A 21 40.65 21.90 -8.06
N GLN A 22 39.72 21.14 -7.47
CA GLN A 22 39.23 19.89 -8.02
C GLN A 22 37.81 20.11 -8.56
N THR A 23 37.67 19.94 -9.87
CA THR A 23 36.40 19.76 -10.55
C THR A 23 35.68 18.53 -10.00
N GLN A 24 34.73 18.72 -9.10
CA GLN A 24 33.86 17.64 -8.62
C GLN A 24 32.60 17.60 -9.50
N MET A 25 32.60 16.68 -10.47
CA MET A 25 31.37 16.27 -11.17
C MET A 25 30.33 15.89 -10.13
N ASN A 26 29.26 16.69 -10.05
CA ASN A 26 28.06 16.40 -9.29
C ASN A 26 27.35 15.19 -9.90
N LYS A 27 27.83 13.97 -9.63
CA LYS A 27 27.04 12.75 -9.84
C LYS A 27 25.99 12.72 -8.74
N ARG A 28 24.87 13.40 -9.00
CA ARG A 28 23.64 13.20 -8.23
C ARG A 28 23.36 11.70 -8.25
N PRO A 29 23.20 11.02 -7.10
CA PRO A 29 22.58 9.71 -7.12
C PRO A 29 21.19 9.96 -7.70
N HIS A 30 20.94 9.49 -8.93
CA HIS A 30 19.60 9.26 -9.39
C HIS A 30 19.04 8.20 -8.44
N PHE A 31 18.49 8.64 -7.31
CA PHE A 31 17.41 7.93 -6.64
C PHE A 31 16.43 7.65 -7.76
N GLY A 32 16.39 6.39 -8.20
CA GLY A 32 15.38 5.94 -9.13
C GLY A 32 14.06 6.44 -8.55
N LEU A 33 13.41 7.35 -9.29
CA LEU A 33 12.06 7.77 -8.98
C LEU A 33 11.27 6.47 -8.90
N ALA A 34 11.04 6.00 -7.67
CA ALA A 34 10.04 5.01 -7.40
C ALA A 34 8.80 5.59 -8.04
N ARG A 35 8.41 4.98 -9.16
CA ARG A 35 7.27 5.39 -9.96
C ARG A 35 6.10 5.28 -9.00
N HIS A 36 5.71 6.40 -8.39
CA HIS A 36 4.46 6.52 -7.67
C HIS A 36 3.38 6.36 -8.75
N SER A 37 3.05 5.12 -9.07
CA SER A 37 1.77 4.83 -9.67
C SER A 37 0.75 5.28 -8.63
N PRO A 38 -0.17 6.21 -8.94
CA PRO A 38 -1.28 6.54 -8.06
C PRO A 38 -2.33 5.41 -8.09
N SER A 39 -1.89 4.16 -8.25
CA SER A 39 -2.74 2.99 -8.13
C SER A 39 -3.01 2.83 -6.64
N GLY A 40 -4.26 3.05 -6.25
CA GLY A 40 -4.73 2.73 -4.91
C GLY A 40 -4.48 1.26 -4.55
N PRO A 41 -4.98 0.79 -3.40
CA PRO A 41 -4.64 -0.53 -2.85
C PRO A 41 -5.12 -1.74 -3.66
N TYR A 42 -5.62 -1.51 -4.88
CA TYR A 42 -6.09 -2.49 -5.83
C TYR A 42 -6.15 -1.86 -7.23
N SER A 43 -6.16 -2.72 -8.24
CA SER A 43 -6.48 -2.37 -9.64
C SER A 43 -7.89 -2.85 -10.01
N MET A 44 -8.42 -2.39 -11.14
CA MET A 44 -9.70 -2.86 -11.69
C MET A 44 -9.43 -3.69 -12.96
N GLN A 45 -10.08 -4.84 -13.10
CA GLN A 45 -9.90 -5.70 -14.28
C GLN A 45 -10.35 -4.98 -15.57
N THR A 46 -11.40 -4.16 -15.50
CA THR A 46 -11.89 -3.35 -16.62
C THR A 46 -12.44 -2.02 -16.12
N THR A 47 -12.63 -1.06 -17.01
CA THR A 47 -13.26 0.23 -16.72
C THR A 47 -14.74 0.11 -16.31
N LYS A 48 -15.38 -1.04 -16.56
CA LYS A 48 -16.77 -1.31 -16.17
C LYS A 48 -16.91 -1.71 -14.69
N VAL A 49 -15.80 -2.07 -14.04
CA VAL A 49 -15.82 -2.40 -12.61
C VAL A 49 -16.02 -1.12 -11.82
N SER A 50 -17.09 -1.06 -11.02
CA SER A 50 -17.38 0.11 -10.19
C SER A 50 -16.91 -0.09 -8.75
N THR A 51 -15.91 0.68 -8.32
CA THR A 51 -15.35 0.61 -6.95
C THR A 51 -15.47 1.93 -6.18
N GLY A 52 -15.98 3.00 -6.81
CA GLY A 52 -15.94 4.36 -6.24
C GLY A 52 -16.70 4.54 -4.92
N CYS A 53 -17.64 3.65 -4.60
CA CYS A 53 -18.40 3.66 -3.35
C CYS A 53 -17.84 2.70 -2.27
N PHE A 54 -16.69 2.06 -2.49
CA PHE A 54 -16.14 1.12 -1.52
C PHE A 54 -15.93 1.81 -0.17
N PRO A 55 -16.54 1.32 0.92
CA PRO A 55 -16.32 1.88 2.24
C PRO A 55 -14.85 1.77 2.64
N ALA A 56 -14.36 2.70 3.46
CA ALA A 56 -12.97 2.71 3.95
C ALA A 56 -12.55 1.36 4.55
N LYS A 57 -13.46 0.68 5.25
CA LYS A 57 -13.23 -0.65 5.82
C LYS A 57 -12.92 -1.72 4.76
N LEU A 58 -13.65 -1.72 3.63
CA LEU A 58 -13.39 -2.65 2.54
C LEU A 58 -12.07 -2.30 1.83
N GLN A 59 -11.79 -1.01 1.64
CA GLN A 59 -10.52 -0.56 1.07
C GLN A 59 -9.34 -1.00 1.95
N ALA A 60 -9.45 -0.88 3.28
CA ALA A 60 -8.43 -1.32 4.23
C ALA A 60 -8.17 -2.84 4.18
N ILE A 61 -9.22 -3.65 3.95
CA ILE A 61 -9.05 -5.10 3.72
C ILE A 61 -8.24 -5.35 2.44
N LEU A 62 -8.56 -4.66 1.35
CA LEU A 62 -7.83 -4.80 0.08
C LEU A 62 -6.37 -4.36 0.23
N SER A 63 -6.12 -3.23 0.92
CA SER A 63 -4.77 -2.77 1.28
C SER A 63 -4.01 -3.80 2.10
N TYR A 64 -4.67 -4.41 3.08
CA TYR A 64 -4.07 -5.43 3.93
C TYR A 64 -3.67 -6.65 3.10
N ILE A 65 -4.55 -7.14 2.23
CA ILE A 65 -4.25 -8.25 1.31
C ILE A 65 -3.04 -7.88 0.46
N ALA A 66 -3.03 -6.70 -0.17
CA ALA A 66 -1.91 -6.22 -0.99
C ALA A 66 -0.57 -6.25 -0.22
N SER A 67 -0.58 -5.76 1.02
CA SER A 67 0.62 -5.75 1.88
C SER A 67 1.13 -7.15 2.21
N GLN A 68 0.21 -8.08 2.50
CA GLN A 68 0.54 -9.44 2.93
C GLN A 68 1.01 -10.30 1.76
N THR A 69 0.42 -10.12 0.58
CA THR A 69 0.76 -10.88 -0.63
C THR A 69 1.88 -10.22 -1.43
N ARG A 70 2.22 -8.96 -1.15
CA ARG A 70 3.16 -8.12 -1.92
C ARG A 70 2.74 -7.91 -3.38
N HIS A 71 1.45 -8.09 -3.67
CA HIS A 71 0.86 -7.98 -4.99
C HIS A 71 -0.51 -7.32 -4.89
N ASP A 72 -0.78 -6.39 -5.79
CA ASP A 72 -2.05 -5.66 -5.77
C ASP A 72 -3.22 -6.57 -6.16
N PRO A 73 -4.31 -6.60 -5.37
CA PRO A 73 -5.57 -7.19 -5.78
C PRO A 73 -6.09 -6.54 -7.07
N MET A 74 -6.51 -7.35 -8.02
CA MET A 74 -7.28 -6.95 -9.18
C MET A 74 -8.76 -7.21 -8.93
N VAL A 75 -9.55 -6.15 -8.77
CA VAL A 75 -11.00 -6.23 -8.58
C VAL A 75 -11.67 -6.60 -9.90
N THR A 76 -12.36 -7.73 -9.90
CA THR A 76 -13.08 -8.27 -11.06
C THR A 76 -14.58 -7.95 -10.98
N SER A 77 -15.11 -7.73 -9.78
CA SER A 77 -16.48 -7.22 -9.57
C SER A 77 -16.55 -6.36 -8.30
N GLY A 78 -17.19 -5.20 -8.39
CA GLY A 78 -17.41 -4.28 -7.28
C GLY A 78 -18.90 -4.04 -7.05
N PHE A 79 -19.34 -2.79 -7.07
CA PHE A 79 -20.75 -2.43 -6.94
C PHE A 79 -21.61 -3.04 -8.06
N ARG A 80 -22.71 -3.71 -7.68
CA ARG A 80 -23.71 -4.27 -8.61
C ARG A 80 -25.13 -4.05 -8.04
N PRO A 81 -25.84 -2.97 -8.43
CA PRO A 81 -27.16 -2.65 -7.85
C PRO A 81 -28.21 -3.73 -8.13
N HIS A 82 -28.11 -4.40 -9.28
CA HIS A 82 -29.04 -5.44 -9.75
C HIS A 82 -28.48 -6.86 -9.59
N ALA A 83 -27.63 -7.12 -8.59
CA ALA A 83 -27.16 -8.49 -8.35
C ALA A 83 -28.33 -9.46 -8.06
N SER A 84 -28.34 -10.61 -8.73
CA SER A 84 -29.45 -11.58 -8.75
C SER A 84 -29.77 -12.21 -7.39
N ARG A 85 -28.77 -12.37 -6.51
CA ARG A 85 -28.95 -13.00 -5.20
C ARG A 85 -29.43 -11.97 -4.17
N SER A 86 -30.60 -12.23 -3.58
CA SER A 86 -31.09 -11.46 -2.44
C SER A 86 -30.04 -11.41 -1.31
N GLY A 87 -29.85 -10.23 -0.73
CA GLY A 87 -28.83 -10.00 0.31
C GLY A 87 -27.38 -9.84 -0.18
N SER A 88 -27.11 -9.87 -1.49
CA SER A 88 -25.75 -9.65 -2.02
C SER A 88 -25.14 -8.32 -1.54
N LEU A 89 -23.95 -8.39 -0.94
CA LEU A 89 -23.24 -7.22 -0.44
C LEU A 89 -22.67 -6.33 -1.55
N HIS A 90 -22.55 -6.84 -2.79
CA HIS A 90 -22.25 -6.02 -3.97
C HIS A 90 -23.32 -4.95 -4.23
N ARG A 91 -24.58 -5.19 -3.85
CA ARG A 91 -25.67 -4.21 -4.00
C ARG A 91 -25.51 -2.99 -3.09
N ARG A 92 -24.64 -3.09 -2.08
CA ARG A 92 -24.38 -2.04 -1.07
C ARG A 92 -22.93 -1.56 -1.11
N CYS A 93 -22.18 -1.91 -2.14
CA CYS A 93 -20.76 -1.59 -2.28
C CYS A 93 -19.86 -2.17 -1.16
N MET A 94 -20.37 -3.16 -0.43
CA MET A 94 -19.71 -3.74 0.74
C MET A 94 -18.95 -5.03 0.43
N ALA A 95 -18.79 -5.38 -0.85
CA ALA A 95 -18.09 -6.57 -1.30
C ALA A 95 -17.27 -6.29 -2.56
N ALA A 96 -16.19 -7.05 -2.70
CA ALA A 96 -15.36 -7.10 -3.89
C ALA A 96 -15.07 -8.56 -4.25
N ASP A 97 -15.16 -8.86 -5.54
CA ASP A 97 -14.63 -10.08 -6.12
C ASP A 97 -13.25 -9.74 -6.68
N ILE A 98 -12.21 -10.48 -6.28
CA ILE A 98 -10.81 -10.18 -6.58
C ILE A 98 -10.06 -11.39 -7.11
N ARG A 99 -8.98 -11.10 -7.83
CA ARG A 99 -7.84 -12.00 -8.04
C ARG A 99 -6.56 -11.28 -7.61
N VAL A 100 -5.50 -12.03 -7.33
CA VAL A 100 -4.17 -11.44 -7.08
C VAL A 100 -3.19 -12.11 -8.05
N PRO A 101 -2.91 -11.51 -9.21
CA PRO A 101 -2.01 -12.09 -10.20
C PRO A 101 -0.65 -12.45 -9.60
N GLY A 102 -0.16 -13.65 -9.92
CA GLY A 102 1.10 -14.17 -9.37
C GLY A 102 1.02 -14.79 -7.97
N VAL A 103 -0.16 -14.82 -7.35
CA VAL A 103 -0.36 -15.36 -5.99
C VAL A 103 -1.41 -16.47 -6.01
N SER A 104 -1.13 -17.59 -5.33
CA SER A 104 -2.08 -18.69 -5.25
C SER A 104 -3.34 -18.31 -4.47
N GLU A 105 -4.49 -18.84 -4.87
CA GLU A 105 -5.77 -18.56 -4.20
C GLU A 105 -5.72 -18.85 -2.70
N ARG A 106 -5.06 -19.95 -2.31
CA ARG A 106 -4.84 -20.33 -0.92
C ARG A 106 -4.10 -19.24 -0.13
N ALA A 107 -3.05 -18.64 -0.72
CA ALA A 107 -2.29 -17.58 -0.08
C ALA A 107 -3.12 -16.29 0.05
N VAL A 108 -3.91 -15.95 -0.96
CA VAL A 108 -4.83 -14.79 -0.92
C VAL A 108 -5.91 -14.99 0.16
N VAL A 109 -6.54 -16.16 0.22
CA VAL A 109 -7.52 -16.48 1.27
C VAL A 109 -6.88 -16.40 2.65
N SER A 110 -5.67 -16.95 2.81
CA SER A 110 -4.93 -16.87 4.08
C SER A 110 -4.64 -15.43 4.50
N ALA A 111 -4.24 -14.57 3.55
CA ALA A 111 -4.06 -13.14 3.81
C ALA A 111 -5.39 -12.46 4.20
N ALA A 112 -6.46 -12.70 3.45
CA ALA A 112 -7.78 -12.13 3.72
C ALA A 112 -8.34 -12.54 5.10
N GLN A 113 -8.10 -13.78 5.53
CA GLN A 113 -8.51 -14.29 6.85
C GLN A 113 -7.91 -13.50 8.01
N ARG A 114 -6.71 -12.92 7.82
CA ARG A 114 -6.02 -12.12 8.84
C ARG A 114 -6.34 -10.63 8.75
N ALA A 115 -7.09 -10.20 7.74
CA ALA A 115 -7.41 -8.78 7.54
C ALA A 115 -8.36 -8.28 8.64
N PRO A 116 -8.01 -7.22 9.38
CA PRO A 116 -8.90 -6.64 10.39
C PRO A 116 -10.23 -6.20 9.78
N GLY A 117 -11.33 -6.61 10.41
CA GLY A 117 -12.67 -6.25 9.97
C GLY A 117 -13.21 -7.04 8.79
N ILE A 118 -12.51 -8.08 8.31
CA ILE A 118 -13.05 -8.99 7.30
C ILE A 118 -14.38 -9.61 7.76
N GLY A 119 -15.38 -9.54 6.88
CA GLY A 119 -16.65 -10.23 7.03
C GLY A 119 -16.57 -11.59 6.34
N GLY A 120 -17.24 -11.70 5.20
CA GLY A 120 -17.24 -12.91 4.39
C GLY A 120 -16.01 -13.09 3.51
N ILE A 121 -15.63 -14.37 3.32
CA ILE A 121 -14.67 -14.81 2.31
C ILE A 121 -15.30 -15.97 1.55
N GLY A 122 -15.38 -15.85 0.22
CA GLY A 122 -15.84 -16.91 -0.67
C GLY A 122 -14.80 -17.25 -1.70
N THR A 123 -14.73 -18.51 -2.13
CA THR A 123 -13.93 -18.90 -3.29
C THR A 123 -14.83 -19.48 -4.38
N TYR A 124 -14.46 -19.23 -5.63
CA TYR A 124 -15.16 -19.73 -6.80
C TYR A 124 -14.25 -20.62 -7.63
N CYS A 125 -14.84 -21.61 -8.32
CA CYS A 125 -14.09 -22.58 -9.14
C CYS A 125 -13.22 -21.98 -10.26
N ASN A 126 -13.45 -20.73 -10.64
CA ASN A 126 -12.65 -19.99 -11.62
C ASN A 126 -11.54 -19.13 -11.00
N GLY A 127 -11.24 -19.34 -9.71
CA GLY A 127 -10.20 -18.64 -8.95
C GLY A 127 -10.53 -17.22 -8.53
N ILE A 128 -11.80 -16.81 -8.61
CA ILE A 128 -12.26 -15.57 -7.98
C ILE A 128 -12.36 -15.79 -6.47
N ILE A 129 -11.91 -14.79 -5.72
CA ILE A 129 -12.08 -14.73 -4.27
C ILE A 129 -13.01 -13.56 -3.95
N HIS A 130 -14.10 -13.85 -3.26
CA HIS A 130 -15.00 -12.86 -2.70
C HIS A 130 -14.50 -12.39 -1.34
N VAL A 131 -14.50 -11.09 -1.10
CA VAL A 131 -14.28 -10.49 0.22
C VAL A 131 -15.35 -9.43 0.50
N ASP A 132 -15.83 -9.36 1.74
CA ASP A 132 -16.84 -8.38 2.14
C ASP A 132 -16.69 -7.92 3.60
N ILE A 133 -17.44 -6.88 3.98
CA ILE A 133 -17.44 -6.32 5.34
C ILE A 133 -18.70 -6.67 6.16
N GLY A 134 -19.48 -7.65 5.73
CA GLY A 134 -20.68 -8.12 6.42
C GLY A 134 -20.40 -9.07 7.59
N PRO A 135 -21.36 -9.93 7.95
CA PRO A 135 -21.13 -10.99 8.95
C PRO A 135 -19.98 -11.92 8.55
N SER A 136 -19.33 -12.53 9.54
CA SER A 136 -18.30 -13.54 9.28
C SER A 136 -18.93 -14.79 8.66
N ARG A 137 -18.45 -15.17 7.47
CA ARG A 137 -18.90 -16.36 6.74
C ARG A 137 -17.80 -16.86 5.80
N ARG A 138 -17.77 -18.17 5.56
CA ARG A 138 -16.85 -18.83 4.64
C ARG A 138 -17.63 -19.78 3.75
N TRP A 139 -17.33 -19.80 2.46
CA TRP A 139 -17.96 -20.73 1.53
C TRP A 139 -17.05 -21.00 0.33
N ILE A 140 -17.28 -22.13 -0.32
CA ILE A 140 -16.71 -22.51 -1.61
C ILE A 140 -17.89 -22.69 -2.56
N HIS A 141 -17.81 -22.09 -3.74
CA HIS A 141 -18.79 -22.27 -4.80
C HIS A 141 -18.13 -22.82 -6.06
N CYS A 142 -18.32 -24.12 -6.18
CA CYS A 142 -18.04 -25.03 -7.26
C CYS A 142 -19.31 -25.88 -7.42
#